data_AF-A0A8W8JGN9-F1
#
_entry.id   AF-A0A8W8JGN9-F1
#
_cell.length_a   1.000
_cell.length_b   1.000
_cell.length_c   1.000
_cell.angle_alpha   90.00
_cell.angle_beta   90.00
_cell.angle_gamma   90.00
#
_symmetry.space_group_name_H-M   'P 1'
#
loop_
_entity.id
_entity.type
_entity.pdbx_description
1 polymer ?
#
loop_
_entity_poly.entity_id
_entity_poly.type
_entity_poly.pdbx_seq_one_letter_code
_entity_poly.pdbx_strand_id
1 'polypeptide(L)'
;MAFSIFYWANYTAGTRKLSRKSEIAVQSDHVLKFVYDKEASYVRGTVQASMRDRSYNVTITLGPNYNIEDSTCECVNGQDKCHHKASILLYGYKNVSKTDVRQSWIKNPKSAPPRQTKTMEELFPAPDRFCRV
;
A
#
# COMPACT_ATOMS: atom_id res chain seq x y z
N MET A 1 -5.66 14.76 8.98
CA MET A 1 -5.21 15.27 7.66
C MET A 1 -5.14 14.10 6.69
N ALA A 2 -5.33 14.32 5.38
CA ALA A 2 -5.10 13.28 4.38
C ALA A 2 -3.63 13.28 3.94
N PHE A 3 -3.08 12.12 3.62
CA PHE A 3 -1.70 12.03 3.14
C PHE A 3 -1.58 12.64 1.73
N SER A 4 -0.83 13.74 1.60
CA SER A 4 -0.73 14.51 0.36
C SER A 4 0.52 14.17 -0.46
N ILE A 5 0.42 14.27 -1.80
CA ILE A 5 1.57 14.13 -2.71
C ILE A 5 2.63 15.22 -2.48
N PHE A 6 2.26 16.36 -1.89
CA PHE A 6 3.18 17.47 -1.64
C PHE A 6 4.35 17.07 -0.74
N TYR A 7 4.17 16.14 0.20
CA TYR A 7 5.28 15.62 1.01
C TYR A 7 6.37 14.98 0.15
N TRP A 8 5.99 14.18 -0.86
CA TRP A 8 6.94 13.56 -1.78
C TRP A 8 7.56 14.57 -2.75
N ALA A 9 6.75 15.50 -3.28
CA ALA A 9 7.22 16.53 -4.20
C ALA A 9 8.27 17.44 -3.56
N ASN A 10 8.01 17.92 -2.34
CA ASN A 10 8.94 18.75 -1.56
C ASN A 10 10.22 17.98 -1.22
N TYR A 11 10.09 16.71 -0.84
CA TYR A 11 11.24 15.88 -0.50
C TYR A 11 12.17 15.65 -1.69
N THR A 12 11.61 15.33 -2.86
CA THR A 12 12.36 15.02 -4.07
C THR A 12 12.77 16.25 -4.89
N ALA A 13 12.29 17.45 -4.51
CA ALA A 13 12.63 18.72 -5.14
C ALA A 13 14.15 18.86 -5.37
N GLY A 14 14.52 19.21 -6.60
CA GLY A 14 15.91 19.39 -7.03
C GLY A 14 16.66 18.10 -7.41
N THR A 15 16.08 16.90 -7.23
CA THR A 15 16.80 15.62 -7.45
C THR A 15 16.07 14.63 -8.33
N ARG A 16 16.16 14.79 -9.66
CA ARG A 16 15.50 13.91 -10.65
C ARG A 16 15.90 12.44 -10.57
N LYS A 17 17.14 12.14 -10.15
CA LYS A 17 17.59 10.76 -9.93
C LYS A 17 16.85 10.10 -8.75
N LEU A 18 16.51 10.87 -7.72
CA LEU A 18 15.83 10.40 -6.53
C LEU A 18 14.37 10.06 -6.82
N SER A 19 13.66 10.96 -7.51
CA SER A 19 12.26 10.75 -7.89
C SER A 19 12.10 9.49 -8.73
N ARG A 20 12.89 9.33 -9.81
CA ARG A 20 12.85 8.15 -10.68
C ARG A 20 13.12 6.85 -9.91
N LYS A 21 14.12 6.83 -9.02
CA LYS A 21 14.41 5.64 -8.20
C LYS A 21 13.27 5.30 -7.25
N SER A 22 12.63 6.32 -6.66
CA SER A 22 11.50 6.11 -5.77
C SER A 22 10.27 5.57 -6.50
N GLU A 23 10.02 6.05 -7.73
CA GLU A 23 8.95 5.55 -8.59
C GLU A 23 9.16 4.09 -8.96
N ILE A 24 10.38 3.72 -9.39
CA ILE A 24 10.74 2.34 -9.72
C ILE A 24 10.54 1.44 -8.50
N ALA A 25 11.00 1.86 -7.31
CA ALA A 25 10.83 1.06 -6.09
C ALA A 25 9.35 0.81 -5.74
N VAL A 26 8.46 1.77 -6.02
CA VAL A 26 7.01 1.61 -5.84
C VAL A 26 6.38 0.75 -6.94
N GLN A 27 6.85 0.85 -8.19
CA GLN A 27 6.34 0.06 -9.32
C GLN A 27 6.77 -1.41 -9.27
N SER A 28 7.95 -1.68 -8.71
CA SER A 28 8.52 -3.02 -8.56
C SER A 28 8.14 -3.69 -7.23
N ASP A 29 7.14 -3.16 -6.52
CA ASP A 29 6.64 -3.70 -5.24
C ASP A 29 7.73 -3.94 -4.17
N HIS A 30 8.75 -3.08 -4.14
CA HIS A 30 9.81 -3.16 -3.13
C HIS A 30 9.41 -2.57 -1.76
N VAL A 31 8.20 -2.01 -1.63
CA VAL A 31 7.67 -1.54 -0.35
C VAL A 31 6.95 -2.71 0.33
N LEU A 32 7.61 -3.34 1.29
CA LEU A 32 7.12 -4.57 1.93
C LEU A 32 6.09 -4.30 3.01
N LYS A 33 6.32 -3.23 3.80
CA LYS A 33 5.44 -2.86 4.91
C LYS A 33 5.24 -1.36 4.91
N PHE A 34 4.03 -0.95 5.25
CA PHE A 34 3.67 0.46 5.35
C PHE A 34 2.63 0.61 6.46
N VAL A 35 2.86 1.58 7.34
CA VAL A 35 2.00 1.96 8.45
C VAL A 35 1.92 3.48 8.45
N TYR A 36 0.70 3.99 8.40
CA TYR A 36 0.43 5.42 8.53
C TYR A 36 -0.45 5.62 9.76
N ASP A 37 -0.02 6.50 10.64
CA ASP A 37 -0.78 6.92 11.81
C ASP A 37 -1.21 8.38 11.64
N LYS A 38 -2.52 8.58 11.55
CA LYS A 38 -3.13 9.88 11.31
C LYS A 38 -3.12 10.77 12.55
N GLU A 39 -3.11 10.18 13.75
CA GLU A 39 -3.19 10.91 15.01
C GLU A 39 -1.82 11.46 15.39
N ALA A 40 -0.80 10.61 15.33
CA ALA A 40 0.57 10.99 15.65
C ALA A 40 1.36 11.52 14.42
N SER A 41 0.72 11.61 13.25
CA SER A 41 1.28 12.16 12.01
C SER A 41 2.64 11.56 11.63
N TYR A 42 2.82 10.25 11.83
CA TYR A 42 4.03 9.54 11.44
C TYR A 42 3.74 8.45 10.41
N VAL A 43 4.77 8.16 9.62
CA VAL A 43 4.78 7.11 8.61
C VAL A 43 5.94 6.20 8.91
N ARG A 44 5.67 4.90 8.92
CA ARG A 44 6.69 3.87 9.05
C ARG A 44 6.54 2.87 7.93
N GLY A 45 7.66 2.37 7.44
CA GLY A 45 7.62 1.21 6.58
C GLY A 45 8.98 0.60 6.34
N THR A 46 8.95 -0.46 5.56
CA THR A 46 10.11 -1.29 5.26
C THR A 46 10.24 -1.38 3.75
N VAL A 47 11.37 -0.92 3.22
CA VAL A 47 11.66 -0.88 1.78
C VAL A 47 12.83 -1.80 1.48
N GLN A 48 12.66 -2.70 0.52
CA GLN A 48 13.71 -3.56 0.01
C GLN A 48 14.67 -2.77 -0.88
N ALA A 49 15.97 -3.04 -0.74
CA ALA A 49 16.97 -2.51 -1.65
C ALA A 49 16.89 -3.22 -3.01
N SER A 50 16.96 -2.48 -4.12
CA SER A 50 16.77 -3.05 -5.47
C SER A 50 17.71 -4.20 -5.86
N MET A 51 18.86 -4.34 -5.19
CA MET A 51 19.91 -5.30 -5.57
C MET A 51 20.25 -6.31 -4.47
N ARG A 52 19.61 -6.25 -3.30
CA ARG A 52 19.96 -7.09 -2.15
C ARG A 52 18.69 -7.59 -1.49
N ASP A 53 18.72 -8.79 -0.94
CA ASP A 53 17.70 -9.29 0.01
C ASP A 53 17.81 -8.61 1.38
N ARG A 54 18.12 -7.31 1.36
CA ARG A 54 18.20 -6.45 2.53
C ARG A 54 17.08 -5.44 2.43
N SER A 55 16.29 -5.37 3.48
CA SER A 55 15.29 -4.34 3.68
C SER A 55 15.79 -3.31 4.69
N TYR A 56 15.34 -2.08 4.52
CA TYR A 56 15.64 -0.98 5.41
C TYR A 56 14.35 -0.46 6.02
N ASN A 57 14.36 -0.27 7.33
CA ASN A 57 13.27 0.43 7.98
C ASN A 57 13.43 1.94 7.78
N VAL A 58 12.29 2.57 7.56
CA VAL A 58 12.15 3.99 7.33
C VAL A 58 11.05 4.50 8.24
N THR A 59 11.35 5.60 8.92
CA THR A 59 10.43 6.31 9.80
C THR A 59 10.47 7.79 9.44
N ILE A 60 9.29 8.38 9.23
CA ILE A 60 9.14 9.77 8.78
C ILE A 60 8.06 10.42 9.64
N THR A 61 8.40 11.53 10.28
CA THR A 61 7.46 12.37 11.01
C THR A 61 7.01 13.50 10.10
N LEU A 62 5.70 13.60 9.89
CA LEU A 62 5.09 14.61 9.02
C LEU A 62 4.76 15.84 9.86
N GLY A 63 5.28 16.99 9.44
CA GLY A 63 4.97 18.27 10.04
C GLY A 63 3.80 18.99 9.36
N PRO A 64 3.39 20.14 9.91
CA PRO A 64 2.44 21.03 9.25
C PRO A 64 3.01 21.56 7.92
N ASN A 65 2.13 22.03 7.03
CA ASN A 65 2.47 22.63 5.73
C ASN A 65 3.22 21.72 4.74
N TYR A 66 2.96 20.42 4.78
CA TYR A 66 3.58 19.45 3.86
C TYR A 66 5.10 19.35 3.98
N ASN A 67 5.63 19.68 5.16
CA ASN A 67 7.05 19.57 5.47
C ASN A 67 7.35 18.29 6.28
N ILE A 68 8.58 17.81 6.20
CA ILE A 68 9.05 16.65 6.95
C ILE A 68 9.86 17.18 8.14
N GLU A 69 9.41 16.90 9.36
CA GLU A 69 10.09 17.34 10.58
C GLU A 69 11.32 16.48 10.85
N ASP A 70 11.12 15.17 10.87
CA ASP A 70 12.20 14.21 11.06
C ASP A 70 12.05 13.03 10.10
N SER A 71 13.17 12.49 9.67
CA SER A 71 13.19 11.29 8.84
C SER A 71 14.44 10.47 9.11
N THR A 72 14.23 9.20 9.45
CA THR A 72 15.30 8.26 9.74
C THR A 72 15.18 7.06 8.82
N CYS A 73 16.32 6.61 8.29
CA CYS A 73 16.40 5.40 7.47
C CYS A 73 17.70 4.66 7.81
N GLU A 74 17.63 3.33 7.84
CA GLU A 74 18.77 2.46 8.15
C GLU A 74 19.79 2.32 7.01
N CYS A 75 19.61 3.01 5.88
CA CYS A 75 20.55 2.96 4.77
C CYS A 75 21.80 3.84 5.01
N VAL A 76 22.86 3.62 4.23
CA VAL A 76 24.10 4.40 4.33
C VAL A 76 23.85 5.91 4.11
N ASN A 77 22.92 6.24 3.23
CA ASN A 77 22.46 7.62 2.98
C ASN A 77 21.31 8.03 3.91
N GLY A 78 21.14 7.35 5.05
CA GLY A 78 19.97 7.45 5.90
C GLY A 78 19.78 8.79 6.58
N GLN A 79 20.87 9.53 6.77
CA GLN A 79 20.86 10.91 7.29
C GLN A 79 20.48 11.93 6.22
N ASP A 80 20.74 11.63 4.94
CA ASP A 80 20.46 12.49 3.79
C ASP A 80 19.15 12.11 3.06
N LYS A 81 18.93 12.76 1.91
CA LYS A 81 17.87 12.41 0.97
C LYS A 81 18.12 11.02 0.38
N CYS A 82 17.23 10.06 0.63
CA CYS A 82 17.34 8.70 0.12
C CYS A 82 16.06 8.21 -0.59
N HIS A 83 16.24 7.32 -1.55
CA HIS A 83 15.12 6.84 -2.37
C HIS A 83 14.12 5.98 -1.58
N HIS A 84 14.54 5.37 -0.46
CA HIS A 84 13.66 4.62 0.43
C HIS A 84 12.64 5.53 1.13
N LYS A 85 13.08 6.68 1.66
CA LYS A 85 12.19 7.69 2.24
C LYS A 85 11.21 8.22 1.19
N ALA A 86 11.73 8.55 0.00
CA ALA A 86 10.90 9.00 -1.12
C ALA A 86 9.87 7.94 -1.56
N SER A 87 10.25 6.66 -1.64
CA SER A 87 9.34 5.59 -2.07
C SER A 87 8.21 5.39 -1.06
N ILE A 88 8.50 5.48 0.25
CA ILE A 88 7.45 5.43 1.29
C ILE A 88 6.47 6.58 1.14
N LEU A 89 6.95 7.82 0.93
CA LEU A 89 6.07 8.97 0.76
C LEU A 89 5.17 8.80 -0.47
N LEU A 90 5.75 8.35 -1.59
CA LEU A 90 4.98 8.11 -2.82
C LEU A 90 3.97 6.97 -2.66
N TYR A 91 4.38 5.89 -2.00
CA TYR A 91 3.52 4.75 -1.68
C TYR A 91 2.37 5.17 -0.76
N GLY A 92 2.66 6.01 0.24
CA GLY A 92 1.68 6.57 1.15
C GLY A 92 0.60 7.34 0.40
N TYR A 93 0.98 8.24 -0.51
CA TYR A 93 -0.01 8.98 -1.31
C TYR A 93 -0.92 8.06 -2.14
N LYS A 94 -0.33 7.05 -2.80
CA LYS A 94 -1.08 6.13 -3.66
C LYS A 94 -2.02 5.19 -2.89
N ASN A 95 -1.67 4.83 -1.66
CA ASN A 95 -2.38 3.81 -0.89
C ASN A 95 -3.20 4.37 0.27
N VAL A 96 -2.68 5.33 1.05
CA VAL A 96 -3.39 5.93 2.21
C VAL A 96 -4.70 6.58 1.81
N SER A 97 -4.73 7.27 0.66
CA SER A 97 -5.96 7.89 0.14
C SER A 97 -7.05 6.88 -0.26
N LYS A 98 -6.70 5.60 -0.42
CA LYS A 98 -7.64 4.50 -0.71
C LYS A 98 -7.89 3.58 0.50
N THR A 99 -7.07 3.65 1.56
CA THR A 99 -7.06 2.67 2.67
C THR A 99 -6.93 3.27 4.07
N ASP A 100 -7.30 4.53 4.33
CA ASP A 100 -7.40 5.09 5.70
C ASP A 100 -8.38 4.30 6.63
N VAL A 101 -9.03 3.24 6.13
CA VAL A 101 -9.66 2.20 6.94
C VAL A 101 -8.57 1.24 7.44
N ARG A 102 -8.33 1.23 8.76
CA ARG A 102 -7.61 0.15 9.46
C ARG A 102 -7.95 -1.19 8.81
N GLN A 103 -6.96 -1.90 8.27
CA GLN A 103 -7.17 -3.24 7.73
C GLN A 103 -7.40 -4.23 8.87
N SER A 104 -8.62 -4.27 9.41
CA SER A 104 -9.13 -5.46 10.07
C SER A 104 -9.27 -6.54 9.00
N TRP A 105 -8.86 -7.76 9.32
CA TRP A 105 -9.11 -8.91 8.46
C TRP A 105 -10.60 -8.91 8.11
N ILE A 106 -10.94 -8.77 6.83
CA ILE A 106 -12.33 -8.96 6.40
C ILE A 106 -12.60 -10.45 6.60
N LYS A 107 -13.26 -10.81 7.71
CA LYS A 107 -13.59 -12.20 8.03
C LYS A 107 -14.44 -12.85 6.93
N ASN A 108 -15.13 -12.05 6.10
CA ASN A 108 -15.89 -12.46 4.91
C ASN A 108 -15.78 -11.44 3.74
N PRO A 109 -14.95 -11.67 2.71
CA PRO A 109 -14.83 -10.78 1.56
C PRO A 109 -16.12 -10.72 0.74
N LYS A 110 -16.62 -9.51 0.44
CA LYS A 110 -17.85 -9.23 -0.34
C LYS A 110 -17.79 -9.62 -1.82
N SER A 111 -16.68 -10.19 -2.29
CA SER A 111 -16.45 -10.60 -3.67
C SER A 111 -16.52 -12.11 -3.90
N ALA A 112 -16.79 -12.90 -2.87
CA ALA A 112 -17.31 -14.25 -3.09
C ALA A 112 -18.83 -14.14 -3.26
N PRO A 113 -19.41 -14.42 -4.44
CA PRO A 113 -20.84 -14.71 -4.49
C PRO A 113 -21.10 -15.85 -3.50
N PRO A 114 -22.23 -15.83 -2.76
CA PRO A 114 -22.53 -16.90 -1.81
C PRO A 114 -22.38 -18.23 -2.55
N ARG A 115 -21.62 -19.18 -1.96
CA ARG A 115 -21.60 -20.57 -2.43
C ARG A 115 -23.04 -21.08 -2.33
N GLN A 116 -23.83 -20.92 -3.39
CA GLN A 116 -25.08 -21.63 -3.55
C GLN A 116 -24.71 -23.08 -3.79
N THR A 117 -24.75 -23.87 -2.72
CA THR A 117 -24.73 -25.33 -2.82
C THR A 117 -26.07 -25.75 -3.41
N LYS A 118 -26.13 -25.86 -4.75
CA LYS A 118 -27.26 -26.49 -5.44
C LYS A 118 -27.18 -28.00 -5.26
N THR A 119 -28.29 -28.64 -4.94
CA THR A 119 -28.35 -30.11 -4.83
C THR A 119 -28.38 -30.73 -6.23
N MET A 120 -28.03 -32.01 -6.35
CA MET A 120 -27.88 -32.71 -7.63
C MET A 120 -29.17 -32.66 -8.46
N GLU A 121 -30.31 -32.61 -7.80
CA GLU A 121 -31.66 -32.61 -8.38
C GLU A 121 -32.01 -31.28 -9.09
N GLU A 122 -31.42 -30.16 -8.67
CA GLU A 122 -31.62 -28.85 -9.35
C GLU A 122 -30.82 -28.71 -10.65
N LEU A 123 -29.68 -29.40 -10.74
CA LEU A 123 -28.82 -29.37 -11.92
C LEU A 123 -29.30 -30.37 -12.99
N PHE A 124 -30.01 -31.42 -12.59
CA PHE A 124 -30.53 -32.45 -13.47
C PHE A 124 -31.99 -32.79 -13.13
N PRO A 125 -32.95 -31.95 -13.56
CA PRO A 125 -34.36 -32.25 -13.35
C PRO A 125 -34.73 -33.53 -14.09
N ALA A 126 -35.53 -34.40 -13.45
CA ALA A 126 -35.99 -35.62 -14.06
C ALA A 126 -36.86 -35.30 -15.30
N PRO A 127 -36.73 -36.02 -16.41
CA PRO A 127 -37.58 -35.82 -17.57
C PRO A 127 -39.03 -36.10 -17.20
N ASP A 128 -39.91 -35.13 -17.51
CA ASP A 128 -41.32 -35.12 -17.15
C ASP A 128 -42.05 -36.31 -17.78
N ARG A 129 -42.11 -37.42 -17.05
CA ARG A 129 -42.97 -38.56 -17.37
C ARG A 129 -44.29 -38.29 -16.67
N PHE A 130 -45.20 -37.58 -17.34
CA PHE A 130 -46.67 -37.73 -17.29
C PHE A 130 -47.38 -36.43 -17.68
N CYS A 131 -47.71 -36.31 -18.96
CA CYS A 131 -49.03 -35.85 -19.39
C CYS A 131 -49.40 -36.65 -20.65
N ARG A 132 -49.96 -37.85 -20.45
CA ARG A 132 -50.93 -38.45 -21.37
C ARG A 132 -52.30 -37.95 -20.92
N VAL A 133 -53.01 -37.21 -21.76
CA VAL A 133 -54.26 -37.65 -22.41
C VAL A 133 -54.31 -36.97 -23.78
#